data_AF-A0AA42NV60-F1
#
_entry.id   AF-A0AA42NV60-F1
#
_cell.length_a   1.000
_cell.length_b   1.000
_cell.length_c   1.000
_cell.angle_alpha   90.00
_cell.angle_beta   90.00
_cell.angle_gamma   90.00
#
_symmetry.space_group_name_H-M   'P 1'
#
loop_
_entity.id
_entity.type
_entity.pdbx_description
1 polymer ?
#
loop_
_entity_poly.entity_id
_entity_poly.type
_entity_poly.pdbx_seq_one_letter_code
_entity_poly.pdbx_strand_id
1 'polypeptide(L)'
;MDSKNDGLMYTYIYFLGFLLLVLMFFLNIFFIPQFVKYKAQDIKNIRTGIMCQTNTIKNKHGTYDYYFTIDGGEYKIDSMLIMDFPFVFNGHRKKFNDYNLYGGNRGCYKVKYLSIDFFIFNKRYIYDLVE
;
A
#
# COMPACT_ATOMS: atom_id res chain seq x y z
N MET A 1 9.74 -38.45 -31.24
CA MET A 1 9.46 -37.76 -29.95
C MET A 1 9.45 -36.27 -30.24
N ASP A 2 8.26 -35.70 -30.16
CA ASP A 2 7.83 -34.47 -30.82
C ASP A 2 8.40 -33.19 -30.20
N SER A 3 9.59 -32.80 -30.64
CA SER A 3 10.18 -31.47 -30.36
C SER A 3 9.23 -30.29 -30.70
N LYS A 4 8.23 -30.52 -31.57
CA LYS A 4 7.21 -29.52 -31.95
C LYS A 4 6.15 -29.28 -30.87
N ASN A 5 5.81 -30.28 -30.06
CA ASN A 5 4.81 -30.15 -29.00
C ASN A 5 5.36 -29.43 -27.77
N ASP A 6 6.65 -29.62 -27.48
CA ASP A 6 7.31 -28.96 -26.35
C ASP A 6 7.31 -27.43 -26.55
N GLY A 7 7.62 -26.95 -27.77
CA GLY A 7 7.56 -25.53 -28.10
C GLY A 7 6.18 -24.89 -27.92
N LEU A 8 5.10 -25.61 -28.28
CA LEU A 8 3.72 -25.16 -28.08
C LEU A 8 3.35 -25.09 -26.58
N MET A 9 3.80 -26.07 -25.78
CA MET A 9 3.58 -26.08 -24.34
C MET A 9 4.28 -24.89 -23.67
N TYR A 10 5.55 -24.62 -24.01
CA TYR A 10 6.27 -23.46 -23.49
C TYR A 10 5.58 -22.15 -23.88
N THR A 11 5.14 -22.02 -25.13
CA THR A 11 4.42 -20.83 -25.59
C THR A 11 3.14 -20.58 -24.78
N TYR A 12 2.38 -21.65 -24.47
CA TYR A 12 1.18 -21.54 -23.63
C TYR A 12 1.51 -21.14 -22.19
N ILE A 13 2.57 -21.70 -21.60
CA ILE A 13 3.01 -21.34 -20.24
C ILE A 13 3.45 -19.87 -20.17
N TYR A 14 4.22 -19.41 -21.16
CA TYR A 14 4.64 -18.00 -21.24
C TYR A 14 3.43 -17.07 -21.45
N PHE A 15 2.48 -17.45 -22.30
CA PHE A 15 1.27 -16.68 -22.51
C PHE A 15 0.41 -16.59 -21.24
N LEU A 16 0.23 -17.71 -20.53
CA LEU A 16 -0.50 -17.74 -19.27
C LEU A 16 0.20 -16.90 -18.19
N GLY A 17 1.53 -17.00 -18.09
CA GLY A 17 2.34 -16.18 -17.18
C GLY A 17 2.23 -14.69 -17.49
N PHE A 18 2.27 -14.32 -18.77
CA PHE A 18 2.07 -12.94 -19.21
C PHE A 18 0.66 -12.44 -18.87
N LEU A 19 -0.39 -13.24 -19.08
CA LEU A 19 -1.77 -12.88 -18.77
C LEU A 19 -1.95 -12.66 -17.25
N LEU A 20 -1.32 -13.49 -16.42
CA LEU A 20 -1.30 -13.30 -14.96
C LEU A 20 -0.59 -12.01 -14.56
N LEU A 21 0.53 -11.67 -15.20
CA LEU A 21 1.23 -10.40 -14.96
C LEU A 21 0.37 -9.19 -15.33
N VAL A 22 -0.30 -9.23 -16.49
CA VAL A 22 -1.22 -8.17 -16.92
C VAL A 22 -2.40 -8.04 -15.94
N LEU A 23 -2.96 -9.17 -15.49
CA LEU A 23 -4.04 -9.17 -14.50
C LEU A 23 -3.56 -8.57 -13.16
N MET A 24 -2.39 -8.96 -12.67
CA MET A 24 -1.81 -8.41 -11.43
C MET A 24 -1.55 -6.91 -11.53
N PHE A 25 -1.08 -6.44 -12.69
CA PHE A 25 -0.88 -5.02 -12.96
C PHE A 25 -2.22 -4.27 -12.92
N PHE A 26 -3.24 -4.78 -13.62
CA PHE A 26 -4.57 -4.19 -13.63
C PHE A 26 -5.19 -4.15 -12.23
N LEU A 27 -5.09 -5.24 -11.48
CA LEU A 27 -5.61 -5.31 -10.12
C LEU A 27 -4.93 -4.30 -9.19
N ASN A 28 -3.59 -4.17 -9.24
CA ASN A 28 -2.87 -3.26 -8.35
C ASN A 28 -3.10 -1.78 -8.67
N ILE A 29 -3.23 -1.43 -9.95
CA ILE A 29 -3.30 -0.02 -10.37
C ILE A 29 -4.75 0.48 -10.41
N PHE A 30 -5.70 -0.33 -10.87
CA PHE A 30 -7.07 0.11 -11.06
C PHE A 30 -8.00 -0.43 -9.97
N PHE A 31 -7.97 -1.74 -9.71
CA PHE A 31 -8.98 -2.36 -8.84
C PHE A 31 -8.75 -2.04 -7.36
N ILE A 32 -7.53 -2.25 -6.85
CA ILE A 32 -7.22 -2.05 -5.42
C ILE A 32 -7.54 -0.62 -4.98
N PRO A 33 -7.06 0.44 -5.66
CA PRO A 33 -7.37 1.81 -5.22
C PRO A 33 -8.87 2.11 -5.18
N GLN A 34 -9.65 1.63 -6.16
CA GLN A 34 -11.10 1.82 -6.19
C GLN A 34 -11.80 1.01 -5.09
N PHE A 35 -11.35 -0.22 -4.83
CA PHE A 35 -11.87 -1.05 -3.76
C PHE A 35 -11.61 -0.43 -2.37
N VAL A 36 -10.41 0.12 -2.16
CA VAL A 36 -10.08 0.88 -0.94
C VAL A 36 -11.06 2.05 -0.78
N LYS A 37 -11.37 2.76 -1.88
CA LYS A 37 -12.22 3.97 -1.86
C LYS A 37 -13.62 3.59 -1.43
N TYR A 38 -14.16 2.55 -2.05
CA TYR A 38 -15.46 2.01 -1.73
C TYR A 38 -15.55 1.56 -0.27
N LYS A 39 -14.59 0.73 0.19
CA LYS A 39 -14.57 0.20 1.57
C LYS A 39 -14.54 1.30 2.62
N ALA A 40 -13.80 2.36 2.36
CA ALA A 40 -13.61 3.43 3.33
C ALA A 40 -14.74 4.47 3.37
N GLN A 41 -15.74 4.37 2.48
CA GLN A 41 -17.01 5.11 2.64
C GLN A 41 -17.80 4.65 3.87
N ASP A 42 -17.65 3.39 4.27
CA ASP A 42 -18.25 2.87 5.49
C ASP A 42 -17.28 3.01 6.67
N ILE A 43 -17.67 3.86 7.62
CA ILE A 43 -16.90 4.18 8.83
C ILE A 43 -16.61 2.92 9.66
N LYS A 44 -17.46 1.89 9.60
CA LYS A 44 -17.24 0.62 10.34
C LYS A 44 -15.99 -0.12 9.88
N ASN A 45 -15.53 0.13 8.65
CA ASN A 45 -14.30 -0.47 8.14
C ASN A 45 -13.04 0.28 8.60
N ILE A 46 -13.19 1.51 9.10
CA ILE A 46 -12.09 2.35 9.55
C ILE A 46 -11.71 1.95 10.98
N ARG A 47 -10.46 1.55 11.17
CA ARG A 47 -9.90 1.22 12.48
C ARG A 47 -9.03 2.37 12.98
N THR A 48 -8.86 2.45 14.28
CA THR A 48 -7.92 3.39 14.91
C THR A 48 -6.79 2.58 15.52
N GLY A 49 -5.55 2.99 15.27
CA GLY A 49 -4.36 2.35 15.81
C GLY A 49 -3.25 3.36 16.04
N ILE A 50 -2.11 2.86 16.49
CA ILE A 50 -0.90 3.66 16.72
C ILE A 50 0.10 3.30 15.63
N MET A 51 0.62 4.32 14.93
CA MET A 51 1.65 4.22 13.92
C MET A 51 2.96 4.74 14.48
N CYS A 52 3.93 3.85 14.71
CA CYS A 52 5.25 4.22 15.24
C CYS A 52 6.32 4.05 14.17
N GLN A 53 7.23 5.01 14.03
CA GLN A 53 8.37 4.86 13.14
C GLN A 53 9.33 3.80 13.67
N THR A 54 9.65 2.78 12.87
CA THR A 54 10.61 1.74 13.24
C THR A 54 11.97 1.99 12.64
N ASN A 55 12.02 2.09 11.32
CA ASN A 55 13.27 2.11 10.57
C ASN A 55 13.28 3.20 9.52
N THR A 56 14.48 3.68 9.21
CA THR A 56 14.73 4.57 8.08
C THR A 56 15.89 3.99 7.28
N ILE A 57 15.64 3.64 6.01
CA ILE A 57 16.62 2.99 5.15
C ILE A 57 16.99 3.95 4.03
N LYS A 58 18.28 4.18 3.82
CA LYS A 58 18.74 4.97 2.67
C LYS A 58 18.78 4.09 1.43
N ASN A 59 18.01 4.46 0.41
CA ASN A 59 18.00 3.79 -0.88
C ASN A 59 19.27 4.07 -1.68
N LYS A 60 19.50 3.24 -2.70
CA LYS A 60 20.63 3.36 -3.65
C LYS A 60 20.70 4.73 -4.35
N HIS A 61 19.57 5.42 -4.45
CA HIS A 61 19.44 6.75 -5.05
C HIS A 61 19.62 7.91 -4.05
N GLY A 62 20.00 7.61 -2.80
CA GLY A 62 20.23 8.61 -1.77
C GLY A 62 18.96 9.14 -1.07
N THR A 63 17.77 8.67 -1.48
CA THR A 63 16.50 8.95 -0.80
C THR A 63 16.32 8.05 0.42
N TYR A 64 15.48 8.47 1.37
CA TYR A 64 15.17 7.69 2.57
C TYR A 64 13.80 7.04 2.46
N ASP A 65 13.74 5.74 2.72
CA ASP A 65 12.52 4.97 2.92
C ASP A 65 12.21 4.89 4.41
N TYR A 66 10.98 5.22 4.76
CA TYR A 66 10.53 5.25 6.14
C TYR A 66 9.56 4.10 6.39
N TYR A 67 9.84 3.33 7.43
CA TYR A 67 9.05 2.19 7.85
C TYR A 67 8.36 2.51 9.16
N PHE A 68 7.10 2.10 9.25
CA PHE A 68 6.26 2.30 10.40
C PHE A 68 5.57 1.00 10.79
N THR A 69 5.37 0.80 12.09
CA THR A 69 4.54 -0.28 12.61
C THR A 69 3.15 0.21 12.98
N ILE A 70 2.14 -0.54 12.54
CA ILE A 70 0.74 -0.35 12.96
C ILE A 70 0.25 -1.72 13.44
N ASP A 71 -0.29 -1.81 14.65
CA ASP A 71 -0.76 -3.03 15.31
C ASP A 71 0.08 -4.29 14.97
N GLY A 72 1.39 -4.21 15.23
CA GLY A 72 2.34 -5.31 15.06
C GLY A 72 2.82 -5.61 13.63
N GLY A 73 2.25 -4.98 12.59
CA GLY A 73 2.73 -5.12 11.21
C GLY A 73 3.65 -3.96 10.81
N GLU A 74 4.76 -4.24 10.13
CA GLU A 74 5.67 -3.23 9.58
C GLU A 74 5.35 -2.92 8.12
N TYR A 75 5.27 -1.63 7.80
CA TYR A 75 4.85 -1.15 6.48
C TYR A 75 5.71 0.05 6.06
N LYS A 76 6.01 0.13 4.76
CA LYS A 76 6.65 1.30 4.16
C LYS A 76 5.63 2.43 3.99
N ILE A 77 5.98 3.66 4.37
CA ILE A 77 5.03 4.79 4.34
C ILE A 77 4.40 5.02 2.96
N ASP A 78 5.20 4.96 1.89
CA ASP A 78 4.75 5.18 0.52
C ASP A 78 3.71 4.14 0.05
N SER A 79 3.74 2.92 0.59
CA SER A 79 2.79 1.87 0.20
C SER A 79 1.47 1.96 0.96
N MET A 80 1.44 2.70 2.07
CA MET A 80 0.22 2.97 2.86
C MET A 80 -0.52 4.23 2.40
N LEU A 81 0.14 5.08 1.62
CA LEU A 81 -0.41 6.32 1.08
C LEU A 81 -0.84 6.12 -0.37
N ILE A 82 -2.12 6.30 -0.67
CA ILE A 82 -2.61 6.32 -2.06
C ILE A 82 -2.71 7.78 -2.50
N MET A 83 -1.89 8.19 -3.48
CA MET A 83 -1.80 9.59 -3.94
C MET A 83 -3.12 10.16 -4.50
N ASP A 84 -3.96 9.31 -5.10
CA ASP A 84 -5.28 9.67 -5.64
C ASP A 84 -6.44 9.44 -4.66
N PHE A 85 -6.12 9.28 -3.38
CA PHE A 85 -7.08 8.99 -2.33
C PHE A 85 -7.15 10.13 -1.33
N PRO A 86 -8.09 11.06 -1.51
CA PRO A 86 -8.55 11.89 -0.42
C PRO A 86 -9.79 11.21 0.16
N PHE A 87 -9.82 10.92 1.46
CA PHE A 87 -11.03 11.39 2.13
C PHE A 87 -10.83 12.88 2.32
N VAL A 88 -11.60 13.58 1.51
CA VAL A 88 -11.76 15.01 1.47
C VAL A 88 -12.08 15.51 2.87
N PHE A 89 -11.05 15.79 3.67
CA PHE A 89 -11.14 16.78 4.73
C PHE A 89 -9.94 17.70 4.58
N ASN A 90 -10.17 18.68 3.70
CA ASN A 90 -9.56 19.99 3.40
C ASN A 90 -8.48 20.61 4.33
N GLY A 91 -7.67 19.82 5.03
CA GLY A 91 -6.62 20.28 5.94
C GLY A 91 -5.60 19.20 6.33
N HIS A 92 -5.93 17.91 6.18
CA HIS A 92 -5.10 16.82 6.70
C HIS A 92 -3.97 16.37 5.76
N ARG A 93 -4.09 16.62 4.44
CA ARG A 93 -2.98 16.39 3.48
C ARG A 93 -1.79 17.32 3.76
N LYS A 94 -2.09 18.56 4.18
CA LYS A 94 -1.08 19.51 4.69
C LYS A 94 -0.48 18.98 5.98
N LYS A 95 -1.31 18.58 6.96
CA LYS A 95 -0.84 17.95 8.19
C LYS A 95 0.11 16.78 7.94
N PHE A 96 -0.20 15.85 7.02
CA PHE A 96 0.69 14.71 6.71
C PHE A 96 2.07 15.13 6.18
N ASN A 97 2.12 16.18 5.35
CA ASN A 97 3.37 16.78 4.89
C ASN A 97 4.05 17.64 5.98
N ASP A 98 3.27 18.31 6.83
CA ASP A 98 3.72 19.21 7.90
C ASP A 98 4.20 18.43 9.14
N TYR A 99 3.72 17.20 9.37
CA TYR A 99 4.05 16.36 10.52
C TYR A 99 5.50 15.87 10.53
N ASN A 100 6.32 16.22 9.51
CA ASN A 100 7.72 15.81 9.40
C ASN A 100 7.89 14.32 9.72
N LEU A 101 6.98 13.47 9.22
CA LEU A 101 7.11 12.00 9.27
C LEU A 101 8.48 11.57 8.71
N TYR A 102 9.01 12.42 7.84
CA TYR A 102 10.33 12.38 7.27
C TYR A 102 11.31 13.17 8.16
N GLY A 103 11.87 12.51 9.18
CA GLY A 103 13.17 12.90 9.76
C GLY A 103 13.21 13.80 11.00
N GLY A 104 12.12 14.03 11.73
CA GLY A 104 12.15 14.95 12.88
C GLY A 104 12.01 14.31 14.27
N ASN A 105 11.04 13.41 14.44
CA ASN A 105 10.72 12.82 15.73
C ASN A 105 10.38 11.36 15.53
N ARG A 106 11.03 10.47 16.30
CA ARG A 106 10.65 9.05 16.44
C ARG A 106 9.34 8.96 17.23
N GLY A 107 8.28 9.53 16.68
CA GLY A 107 6.98 9.64 17.30
C GLY A 107 6.08 8.47 16.92
N CYS A 108 5.25 8.06 17.88
CA CYS A 108 4.08 7.26 17.61
C CYS A 108 2.89 8.20 17.40
N TYR A 109 2.20 8.05 16.28
CA TYR A 109 1.05 8.87 15.91
C TYR A 109 -0.23 8.05 16.01
N LYS A 110 -1.31 8.66 16.48
CA LYS A 110 -2.61 8.00 16.43
C LYS A 110 -3.19 8.14 15.03
N VAL A 111 -3.38 7.02 14.34
CA VAL A 111 -3.88 6.98 12.96
C VAL A 111 -5.23 6.29 12.89
N LYS A 112 -6.08 6.78 11.99
CA LYS A 112 -7.19 6.01 11.43
C LYS A 112 -6.69 5.33 10.17
N TYR A 113 -6.93 4.04 10.05
CA TYR A 113 -6.47 3.26 8.90
C TYR A 113 -7.51 2.22 8.49
N LEU A 114 -7.46 1.83 7.22
CA LEU A 114 -8.25 0.76 6.63
C LEU A 114 -7.34 -0.44 6.42
N SER A 115 -7.77 -1.64 6.84
CA SER A 115 -7.07 -2.88 6.50
C SER A 115 -7.81 -3.58 5.37
N ILE A 116 -7.08 -3.94 4.33
CA ILE A 116 -7.57 -4.71 3.19
C ILE A 116 -6.78 -6.00 3.12
N ASP A 117 -7.50 -7.08 3.33
CA ASP A 117 -7.04 -8.43 3.06
C ASP A 117 -7.39 -8.78 1.62
N PHE A 118 -6.37 -8.95 0.77
CA PHE A 118 -6.55 -9.38 -0.61
C PHE A 118 -5.70 -10.64 -0.87
N PHE A 119 -6.37 -11.80 -0.87
CA PHE A 119 -5.79 -13.14 -1.01
C PHE A 119 -4.63 -13.43 -0.04
N ILE A 120 -3.40 -13.06 -0.41
CA ILE A 120 -2.15 -13.36 0.33
C ILE A 120 -1.53 -12.09 0.92
N PHE A 121 -2.05 -10.91 0.58
CA PHE A 121 -1.51 -9.63 1.02
C PHE A 121 -2.50 -8.92 1.95
N ASN A 122 -2.05 -8.62 3.17
CA ASN A 122 -2.71 -7.62 4.01
C ASN A 122 -2.03 -6.27 3.75
N LYS A 123 -2.79 -5.33 3.22
CA LYS A 123 -2.36 -3.94 3.07
C LYS A 123 -3.13 -3.05 4.02
N ARG A 124 -2.44 -2.09 4.62
CA ARG A 124 -3.06 -1.05 5.44
C ARG A 124 -2.90 0.28 4.75
N TYR A 125 -3.99 1.05 4.74
CA TYR A 125 -4.06 2.35 4.10
C TYR A 125 -4.44 3.38 5.15
N ILE A 126 -3.66 4.44 5.24
CA ILE A 126 -3.91 5.49 6.23
C ILE A 126 -5.08 6.34 5.73
N TYR A 127 -6.10 6.45 6.58
CA TYR A 127 -7.30 7.23 6.33
C TYR A 127 -7.12 8.66 6.85
N ASP A 128 -6.64 8.83 8.09
CA ASP A 128 -6.45 10.14 8.72
C ASP A 128 -5.45 10.07 9.89
N LEU A 129 -4.81 11.20 10.20
CA LEU A 129 -4.01 11.41 11.41
C LEU A 129 -4.89 12.10 12.47
N VAL A 130 -5.02 11.47 13.62
CA VAL A 130 -5.92 11.96 14.68
C VAL A 130 -5.22 12.99 15.57
N GLU A 131 -3.96 12.74 15.94
CA GLU A 131 -3.01 13.67 16.60
C GLU A 131 -1.68 12.97 16.88
#